data_AF-W7QN86-F1
#
_entry.id   AF-W7QN86-F1
#
_cell.length_a   1.000
_cell.length_b   1.000
_cell.length_c   1.000
_cell.angle_alpha   90.00
_cell.angle_beta   90.00
_cell.angle_gamma   90.00
#
_symmetry.space_group_name_H-M   'P 1'
#
loop_
_entity.id
_entity.type
_entity.pdbx_description
1 polymer ?
#
loop_
_entity_poly.entity_id
_entity_poly.type
_entity_poly.pdbx_seq_one_letter_code
_entity_poly.pdbx_strand_id
1 'polypeptide(L)'
;MNYKSIVNFAKISLLSASILSTSAFATIVKIKTNQGDITVNLFDQTTPKTVENFLQYVNDDSYDNSVFHRSVKDFIVQAGSYSWSMQGEQTKPQFNSIESGEVVENEPLWSNVKGTIAMAKTGQEHSATSGWFINLNDDNVENLDLQASGFTVFGQVTEGMDIVEKINALEIYNAGSPFDTIPLDNVPDDANSIETEYLVIISDIEVLDSAEDTADDLQPVANTLIYQENIDTIEDGIAAIETLIETSENNLALAKTAQTAAAAISDEKGETASAAVVKIEVALSALDTLQTKAEDILTDAKNGQTNGESVLTIIDYRNQMVDTYQEVLSEATTISSQLSIAESAAKKESSGGSFSFGFILAALGLLGFRKKFN
;
A
#
# COMPACT_ATOMS: atom_id res chain seq x y z
N MET A 1 -10.71 65.92 42.76
CA MET A 1 -10.21 65.22 41.55
C MET A 1 -11.16 64.05 41.31
N ASN A 2 -12.33 64.18 40.68
CA ASN A 2 -12.73 64.60 39.33
C ASN A 2 -12.29 63.68 38.16
N TYR A 3 -13.25 62.84 37.76
CA TYR A 3 -13.70 62.43 36.41
C TYR A 3 -12.87 61.49 35.51
N LYS A 4 -13.50 60.32 35.26
CA LYS A 4 -13.77 59.63 33.98
C LYS A 4 -12.61 59.27 33.02
N SER A 5 -12.46 57.96 32.76
CA SER A 5 -12.76 57.28 31.47
C SER A 5 -12.51 55.79 31.65
N ILE A 6 -13.53 54.93 31.83
CA ILE A 6 -14.23 54.17 30.78
C ILE A 6 -13.30 53.74 29.63
N VAL A 7 -12.80 52.51 29.71
CA VAL A 7 -12.78 51.58 28.57
C VAL A 7 -13.13 50.19 29.13
N ASN A 8 -14.34 49.74 28.82
CA ASN A 8 -14.79 48.36 29.00
C ASN A 8 -14.00 47.48 28.03
N PHE A 9 -13.22 46.54 28.53
CA PHE A 9 -12.89 45.32 27.80
C PHE A 9 -13.54 44.15 28.54
N ALA A 10 -14.80 43.90 28.16
CA ALA A 10 -15.48 42.65 28.45
C ALA A 10 -14.70 41.55 27.74
N LYS A 11 -13.94 40.76 28.51
CA LYS A 11 -13.44 39.46 28.06
C LYS A 11 -14.63 38.51 28.00
N ILE A 12 -15.40 38.58 26.92
CA ILE A 12 -16.27 37.49 26.51
C ILE A 12 -15.33 36.46 25.90
N SER A 13 -14.92 35.51 26.74
CA SER A 13 -14.28 34.29 26.26
C SER A 13 -15.38 33.52 25.53
N LEU A 14 -15.41 33.62 24.19
CA LEU A 14 -16.09 32.63 23.37
C LEU A 14 -15.38 31.30 23.64
N LEU A 15 -16.01 30.47 24.46
CA LEU A 15 -15.68 29.07 24.53
C LEU A 15 -16.18 28.47 23.22
N SER A 16 -15.29 28.37 22.24
CA SER A 16 -15.48 27.58 21.05
C SER A 16 -15.77 26.15 21.53
N ALA A 17 -17.04 25.74 21.48
CA ALA A 17 -17.40 24.33 21.56
C ALA A 17 -16.88 23.70 20.27
N SER A 18 -15.63 23.24 20.30
CA SER A 18 -15.15 22.23 19.36
C SER A 18 -16.05 21.02 19.61
N ILE A 19 -17.04 20.85 18.76
CA ILE A 19 -17.73 19.57 18.63
C ILE A 19 -16.61 18.64 18.14
N LEU A 20 -16.03 17.86 19.06
CA LEU A 20 -15.38 16.62 18.69
C LEU A 20 -16.47 15.83 18.00
N SER A 21 -16.46 15.81 16.65
CA SER A 21 -17.19 14.79 15.92
C SER A 21 -16.66 13.47 16.44
N THR A 22 -17.46 12.80 17.25
CA THR A 22 -17.26 11.37 17.53
C THR A 22 -17.31 10.69 16.18
N SER A 23 -16.20 10.11 15.74
CA SER A 23 -16.21 9.20 14.60
C SER A 23 -17.28 8.16 14.87
N ALA A 24 -18.34 8.13 14.06
CA ALA A 24 -19.27 7.01 14.08
C ALA A 24 -18.51 5.80 13.54
N PHE A 25 -18.54 4.68 14.26
CA PHE A 25 -17.67 3.52 14.02
C PHE A 25 -18.44 2.34 13.40
N ALA A 26 -19.38 2.59 12.47
CA ALA A 26 -20.43 1.62 12.19
C ALA A 26 -21.20 1.90 10.89
N THR A 27 -20.52 2.09 9.76
CA THR A 27 -21.17 2.60 8.57
C THR A 27 -21.86 1.48 7.78
N ILE A 28 -23.19 1.53 7.68
CA ILE A 28 -23.96 0.70 6.74
C ILE A 28 -24.26 1.53 5.49
N VAL A 29 -23.91 0.99 4.33
CA VAL A 29 -24.22 1.58 3.04
C VAL A 29 -25.19 0.71 2.25
N LYS A 30 -26.08 1.36 1.48
CA LYS A 30 -26.96 0.70 0.53
C LYS A 30 -26.59 1.09 -0.88
N ILE A 31 -26.11 0.12 -1.64
CA ILE A 31 -25.80 0.24 -3.05
C ILE A 31 -27.08 -0.03 -3.82
N LYS A 32 -27.67 1.02 -4.41
CA LYS A 32 -28.91 0.90 -5.19
C LYS A 32 -28.58 0.61 -6.65
N THR A 33 -29.14 -0.47 -7.18
CA THR A 33 -28.92 -0.84 -8.58
C THR A 33 -30.24 -1.06 -9.31
N ASN A 34 -30.21 -1.03 -10.65
CA ASN A 34 -31.36 -1.45 -11.45
C ASN A 34 -31.67 -2.96 -11.36
N GLN A 35 -30.83 -3.74 -10.67
CA GLN A 35 -31.04 -5.17 -10.43
C GLN A 35 -31.62 -5.48 -9.04
N GLY A 36 -31.63 -4.50 -8.13
CA GLY A 36 -31.99 -4.62 -6.72
C GLY A 36 -31.02 -3.86 -5.81
N ASP A 37 -31.34 -3.78 -4.52
CA ASP A 37 -30.47 -3.12 -3.53
C ASP A 37 -29.52 -4.13 -2.89
N ILE A 38 -28.28 -3.70 -2.62
CA ILE A 38 -27.28 -4.46 -1.86
C ILE A 38 -26.91 -3.65 -0.63
N THR A 39 -27.03 -4.24 0.56
CA THR A 39 -26.68 -3.58 1.83
C THR A 39 -25.36 -4.14 2.33
N VAL A 40 -24.41 -3.25 2.64
CA VAL A 40 -23.07 -3.58 3.09
C VAL A 40 -22.79 -2.91 4.41
N ASN A 41 -22.25 -3.68 5.35
CA ASN A 41 -21.72 -3.18 6.61
C ASN A 41 -20.21 -3.02 6.48
N LEU A 42 -19.69 -1.83 6.76
CA LEU A 42 -18.28 -1.50 6.60
C LEU A 42 -17.48 -1.80 7.88
N PHE A 43 -16.18 -2.04 7.71
CA PHE A 43 -15.27 -2.39 8.79
C PHE A 43 -14.48 -1.17 9.30
N ASP A 44 -15.20 -0.09 9.66
CA ASP A 44 -14.65 1.22 10.02
C ASP A 44 -13.52 1.17 11.06
N GLN A 45 -13.61 0.26 12.03
CA GLN A 45 -12.61 0.15 13.11
C GLN A 45 -11.34 -0.59 12.71
N THR A 46 -11.43 -1.49 11.74
CA THR A 46 -10.38 -2.48 11.47
C THR A 46 -9.72 -2.28 10.11
N THR A 47 -10.39 -1.59 9.19
CA THR A 47 -9.84 -1.08 7.92
C THR A 47 -10.22 0.39 7.71
N PRO A 48 -9.90 1.29 8.66
CA PRO A 48 -10.38 2.68 8.67
C PRO A 48 -9.97 3.48 7.44
N LYS A 49 -8.73 3.31 6.95
CA LYS A 49 -8.22 4.10 5.81
C LYS A 49 -9.00 3.78 4.55
N THR A 50 -9.31 2.51 4.36
CA THR A 50 -10.07 2.02 3.21
C THR A 50 -11.53 2.46 3.27
N VAL A 51 -12.15 2.38 4.45
CA VAL A 51 -13.53 2.83 4.66
C VAL A 51 -13.65 4.34 4.45
N GLU A 52 -12.73 5.14 5.00
CA GLU A 52 -12.69 6.59 4.80
C GLU A 52 -12.59 6.95 3.32
N ASN A 53 -11.70 6.29 2.57
CA ASN A 53 -11.58 6.47 1.13
C ASN A 53 -12.88 6.12 0.38
N PHE A 54 -13.47 4.95 0.65
CA PHE A 54 -14.73 4.55 -0.01
C PHE A 54 -15.85 5.55 0.28
N LEU A 55 -15.99 5.96 1.54
CA LEU A 55 -16.99 6.94 1.96
C LEU A 55 -16.75 8.33 1.38
N GLN A 56 -15.51 8.71 1.08
CA GLN A 56 -15.25 9.95 0.35
C GLN A 56 -15.90 9.92 -1.03
N TYR A 57 -15.71 8.86 -1.81
CA TYR A 57 -16.37 8.74 -3.13
C TYR A 57 -17.90 8.66 -3.02
N VAL A 58 -18.43 8.06 -1.96
CA VAL A 58 -19.88 8.06 -1.68
C VAL A 58 -20.38 9.48 -1.40
N ASN A 59 -19.72 10.22 -0.51
CA ASN A 59 -20.13 11.57 -0.12
C ASN A 59 -19.96 12.61 -1.25
N ASP A 60 -19.05 12.36 -2.17
CA ASP A 60 -18.82 13.20 -3.36
C ASP A 60 -19.72 12.80 -4.55
N ASP A 61 -20.70 11.90 -4.34
CA ASP A 61 -21.59 11.34 -5.37
C ASP A 61 -20.81 10.74 -6.56
N SER A 62 -19.55 10.32 -6.35
CA SER A 62 -18.65 9.86 -7.42
C SER A 62 -19.09 8.52 -8.01
N TYR A 63 -19.87 7.74 -7.26
CA TYR A 63 -20.43 6.47 -7.71
C TYR A 63 -21.78 6.62 -8.43
N ASP A 64 -22.29 7.84 -8.61
CA ASP A 64 -23.52 8.07 -9.37
C ASP A 64 -23.36 7.64 -10.82
N ASN A 65 -24.28 6.81 -11.28
CA ASN A 65 -24.22 6.15 -12.58
C ASN A 65 -22.95 5.30 -12.75
N SER A 66 -22.30 4.88 -11.67
CA SER A 66 -21.24 3.87 -11.73
C SER A 66 -21.83 2.56 -12.25
N VAL A 67 -20.99 1.74 -12.87
CA VAL A 67 -21.42 0.50 -13.49
C VAL A 67 -20.58 -0.67 -13.00
N PHE A 68 -21.23 -1.82 -12.87
CA PHE A 68 -20.51 -3.08 -12.78
C PHE A 68 -19.86 -3.35 -14.14
N HIS A 69 -18.60 -2.95 -14.27
CA HIS A 69 -17.86 -2.95 -15.54
C HIS A 69 -17.07 -4.25 -15.76
N ARG A 70 -16.98 -5.10 -14.73
CA ARG A 70 -16.30 -6.39 -14.79
C ARG A 70 -17.02 -7.41 -13.91
N SER A 71 -17.26 -8.59 -14.47
CA SER A 71 -17.82 -9.74 -13.77
C SER A 71 -17.09 -11.00 -14.22
N VAL A 72 -16.58 -11.76 -13.26
CA VAL A 72 -15.97 -13.06 -13.49
C VAL A 72 -16.80 -14.09 -12.75
N LYS A 73 -17.34 -15.05 -13.49
CA LYS A 73 -18.25 -16.06 -12.97
C LYS A 73 -17.64 -16.79 -11.77
N ASP A 74 -18.41 -16.91 -10.68
CA ASP A 74 -18.02 -17.60 -9.45
C ASP A 74 -16.70 -17.06 -8.83
N PHE A 75 -16.39 -15.78 -9.07
CA PHE A 75 -15.20 -15.10 -8.54
C PHE A 75 -15.58 -13.73 -7.95
N ILE A 76 -15.81 -12.72 -8.79
CA ILE A 76 -16.08 -11.34 -8.34
C ILE A 76 -17.00 -10.58 -9.31
N VAL A 77 -17.71 -9.58 -8.79
CA VAL A 77 -18.30 -8.48 -9.57
C VAL A 77 -17.69 -7.16 -9.12
N GLN A 78 -17.27 -6.32 -10.07
CA GLN A 78 -16.44 -5.14 -9.81
C GLN A 78 -17.09 -3.87 -10.37
N ALA A 79 -17.05 -2.82 -9.56
CA ALA A 79 -17.60 -1.49 -9.84
C ALA A 79 -16.68 -0.38 -9.30
N GLY A 80 -17.14 0.87 -9.34
CA GLY A 80 -16.44 2.01 -8.73
C GLY A 80 -15.31 2.64 -9.54
N SER A 81 -14.82 1.98 -10.60
CA SER A 81 -13.78 2.57 -11.48
C SER A 81 -14.33 3.36 -12.66
N TYR A 82 -15.57 3.10 -13.07
CA TYR A 82 -16.17 3.71 -14.26
C TYR A 82 -17.64 4.10 -14.00
N SER A 83 -18.08 5.15 -14.68
CA SER A 83 -19.48 5.57 -14.78
C SER A 83 -19.95 5.61 -16.23
N TRP A 84 -21.25 5.45 -16.42
CA TRP A 84 -21.90 5.62 -17.72
C TRP A 84 -22.54 7.00 -17.78
N SER A 85 -21.83 7.95 -18.37
CA SER A 85 -22.19 9.38 -18.28
C SER A 85 -21.81 10.15 -19.55
N MET A 86 -22.29 11.39 -19.64
CA MET A 86 -21.84 12.37 -20.63
C MET A 86 -20.69 13.19 -20.04
N GLN A 87 -19.52 13.19 -20.68
CA GLN A 87 -18.39 14.03 -20.31
C GLN A 87 -17.82 14.77 -21.52
N GLY A 88 -17.39 16.02 -21.31
CA GLY A 88 -16.77 16.84 -22.35
C GLY A 88 -17.66 17.04 -23.59
N GLU A 89 -17.10 16.76 -24.77
CA GLU A 89 -17.79 16.90 -26.07
C GLU A 89 -18.47 15.61 -26.56
N GLN A 90 -18.70 14.63 -25.67
CA GLN A 90 -19.42 13.41 -26.02
C GLN A 90 -20.83 13.74 -26.55
N THR A 91 -21.29 13.01 -27.56
CA THR A 91 -22.62 13.17 -28.16
C THR A 91 -23.64 12.14 -27.66
N LYS A 92 -23.18 11.14 -26.91
CA LYS A 92 -23.96 10.12 -26.22
C LYS A 92 -23.19 9.60 -25.00
N PRO A 93 -23.87 9.05 -23.97
CA PRO A 93 -23.19 8.48 -22.81
C PRO A 93 -22.21 7.38 -23.21
N GLN A 94 -21.09 7.30 -22.49
CA GLN A 94 -20.05 6.29 -22.66
C GLN A 94 -19.45 5.93 -21.30
N PHE A 95 -18.61 4.89 -21.26
CA PHE A 95 -17.79 4.60 -20.08
C PHE A 95 -16.77 5.72 -19.88
N ASN A 96 -16.88 6.41 -18.76
CA ASN A 96 -15.90 7.39 -18.31
C ASN A 96 -15.25 6.88 -17.02
N SER A 97 -13.96 7.17 -16.85
CA SER A 97 -13.28 6.83 -15.58
C SER A 97 -13.81 7.72 -14.47
N ILE A 98 -14.06 7.13 -13.30
CA ILE A 98 -14.24 7.88 -12.07
C ILE A 98 -12.87 8.44 -11.69
N GLU A 99 -12.80 9.74 -11.38
CA GLU A 99 -11.56 10.42 -11.04
C GLU A 99 -10.91 9.73 -9.84
N SER A 100 -9.64 9.36 -9.95
CA SER A 100 -8.91 8.72 -8.86
C SER A 100 -8.39 9.78 -7.89
N GLY A 101 -8.66 9.58 -6.60
CA GLY A 101 -8.02 10.29 -5.50
C GLY A 101 -6.62 9.78 -5.16
N GLU A 102 -6.18 10.05 -3.93
CA GLU A 102 -4.92 9.52 -3.42
C GLU A 102 -4.96 7.99 -3.29
N VAL A 103 -3.80 7.35 -3.43
CA VAL A 103 -3.70 5.90 -3.21
C VAL A 103 -3.87 5.60 -1.72
N VAL A 104 -4.69 4.60 -1.42
CA VAL A 104 -4.93 4.17 -0.03
C VAL A 104 -3.87 3.16 0.38
N GLU A 105 -3.41 3.26 1.63
CA GLU A 105 -2.61 2.21 2.25
C GLU A 105 -3.43 0.92 2.38
N ASN A 106 -2.79 -0.22 2.16
CA ASN A 106 -3.47 -1.51 2.11
C ASN A 106 -3.59 -2.06 3.55
N GLU A 107 -4.79 -2.48 3.92
CA GLU A 107 -5.14 -3.02 5.23
C GLU A 107 -5.72 -4.46 5.08
N PRO A 108 -4.95 -5.45 4.58
CA PRO A 108 -5.45 -6.77 4.18
C PRO A 108 -5.72 -7.69 5.40
N LEU A 109 -6.38 -7.17 6.43
CA LEU A 109 -6.67 -7.85 7.69
C LEU A 109 -7.64 -9.01 7.52
N TRP A 110 -8.68 -8.80 6.71
CA TRP A 110 -9.74 -9.77 6.48
C TRP A 110 -9.57 -10.49 5.14
N SER A 111 -10.02 -11.73 5.11
CA SER A 111 -9.92 -12.68 4.00
C SER A 111 -11.02 -12.46 2.98
N ASN A 112 -10.70 -12.61 1.69
CA ASN A 112 -11.57 -12.39 0.54
C ASN A 112 -12.56 -13.55 0.30
N VAL A 113 -13.31 -13.93 1.33
CA VAL A 113 -14.34 -14.98 1.26
C VAL A 113 -15.66 -14.45 0.68
N LYS A 114 -16.58 -15.34 0.30
CA LYS A 114 -17.86 -14.97 -0.31
C LYS A 114 -18.63 -13.95 0.55
N GLY A 115 -19.18 -12.94 -0.12
CA GLY A 115 -20.00 -11.89 0.50
C GLY A 115 -19.21 -10.74 1.12
N THR A 116 -17.87 -10.77 1.07
CA THR A 116 -17.05 -9.61 1.43
C THR A 116 -16.95 -8.61 0.28
N ILE A 117 -16.81 -7.32 0.61
CA ILE A 117 -16.44 -6.27 -0.34
C ILE A 117 -14.97 -5.90 -0.12
N ALA A 118 -14.21 -5.75 -1.21
CA ALA A 118 -12.78 -5.44 -1.17
C ALA A 118 -12.38 -4.38 -2.20
N MET A 119 -11.32 -3.63 -1.90
CA MET A 119 -10.80 -2.59 -2.79
C MET A 119 -10.02 -3.18 -3.95
N ALA A 120 -10.34 -2.77 -5.18
CA ALA A 120 -9.58 -3.13 -6.37
C ALA A 120 -8.29 -2.30 -6.43
N LYS A 121 -7.19 -2.93 -6.90
CA LYS A 121 -5.85 -2.32 -6.98
C LYS A 121 -5.12 -2.79 -8.24
N THR A 122 -4.07 -2.07 -8.63
CA THR A 122 -3.34 -2.27 -9.91
C THR A 122 -2.15 -3.24 -9.81
N GLY A 123 -2.19 -4.17 -8.86
CA GLY A 123 -1.13 -5.17 -8.67
C GLY A 123 0.11 -4.67 -7.93
N GLN A 124 0.06 -3.47 -7.37
CA GLN A 124 1.01 -2.98 -6.36
C GLN A 124 0.31 -2.95 -5.01
N GLU A 125 1.08 -3.12 -3.92
CA GLU A 125 0.54 -3.19 -2.56
C GLU A 125 -0.38 -2.00 -2.24
N HIS A 126 0.14 -0.78 -2.40
CA HIS A 126 -0.63 0.46 -2.22
C HIS A 126 -0.97 1.06 -3.59
N SER A 127 -2.13 0.67 -4.14
CA SER A 127 -2.58 1.23 -5.42
C SER A 127 -4.10 1.27 -5.60
N ALA A 128 -4.85 1.02 -4.53
CA ALA A 128 -6.30 1.17 -4.54
C ALA A 128 -6.69 2.66 -4.54
N THR A 129 -7.74 2.99 -5.30
CA THR A 129 -8.33 4.33 -5.35
C THR A 129 -9.86 4.24 -5.24
N SER A 130 -10.61 4.22 -6.34
CA SER A 130 -12.08 4.26 -6.35
C SER A 130 -12.75 2.91 -6.60
N GLY A 131 -12.03 1.96 -7.23
CA GLY A 131 -12.58 0.67 -7.63
C GLY A 131 -12.73 -0.31 -6.46
N TRP A 132 -13.81 -1.09 -6.48
CA TRP A 132 -14.09 -2.13 -5.49
C TRP A 132 -14.80 -3.31 -6.14
N PHE A 133 -14.79 -4.47 -5.47
CA PHE A 133 -15.49 -5.66 -5.92
C PHE A 133 -16.13 -6.42 -4.77
N ILE A 134 -17.14 -7.23 -5.07
CA ILE A 134 -17.79 -8.14 -4.13
C ILE A 134 -17.39 -9.58 -4.48
N ASN A 135 -16.94 -10.32 -3.47
CA ASN A 135 -16.50 -11.72 -3.58
C ASN A 135 -17.70 -12.67 -3.68
N LEU A 136 -17.68 -13.59 -4.65
CA LEU A 136 -18.72 -14.59 -4.88
C LEU A 136 -18.34 -16.02 -4.46
N ASN A 137 -17.08 -16.25 -4.06
CA ASN A 137 -16.58 -17.59 -3.74
C ASN A 137 -15.55 -17.54 -2.62
N ASP A 138 -15.55 -18.56 -1.76
CA ASP A 138 -14.60 -18.73 -0.66
C ASP A 138 -13.22 -19.15 -1.16
N ASP A 139 -13.13 -19.78 -2.33
CA ASP A 139 -11.84 -20.17 -2.95
C ASP A 139 -11.04 -18.96 -3.47
N ASN A 140 -11.63 -17.76 -3.48
CA ASN A 140 -10.95 -16.52 -3.87
C ASN A 140 -9.70 -16.25 -3.01
N VAL A 141 -9.66 -16.74 -1.78
CA VAL A 141 -8.56 -16.59 -0.83
C VAL A 141 -7.23 -17.10 -1.38
N GLU A 142 -7.24 -18.13 -2.24
CA GLU A 142 -6.01 -18.69 -2.84
C GLU A 142 -5.27 -17.66 -3.70
N ASN A 143 -5.98 -16.66 -4.23
CA ASN A 143 -5.43 -15.61 -5.06
C ASN A 143 -5.47 -14.25 -4.35
N LEU A 144 -6.65 -13.80 -3.93
CA LEU A 144 -6.87 -12.43 -3.46
C LEU A 144 -6.27 -12.13 -2.09
N ASP A 145 -6.02 -13.13 -1.24
CA ASP A 145 -5.41 -12.88 0.07
C ASP A 145 -3.88 -12.74 0.01
N LEU A 146 -3.27 -13.19 -1.09
CA LEU A 146 -1.82 -13.20 -1.31
C LEU A 146 -1.40 -12.21 -2.41
N GLN A 147 -2.18 -12.12 -3.49
CA GLN A 147 -1.79 -11.35 -4.67
C GLN A 147 -1.53 -9.88 -4.35
N ALA A 148 -0.32 -9.42 -4.71
CA ALA A 148 0.16 -8.06 -4.50
C ALA A 148 0.03 -7.59 -3.04
N SER A 149 0.36 -8.45 -2.08
CA SER A 149 0.20 -8.20 -0.63
C SER A 149 -1.27 -8.22 -0.15
N GLY A 150 -2.14 -8.98 -0.81
CA GLY A 150 -3.54 -9.19 -0.41
C GLY A 150 -4.47 -8.00 -0.67
N PHE A 151 -5.73 -8.25 -1.03
CA PHE A 151 -6.73 -7.21 -1.28
C PHE A 151 -7.47 -6.85 0.01
N THR A 152 -7.58 -5.55 0.32
CA THR A 152 -8.25 -5.08 1.53
C THR A 152 -9.75 -5.31 1.45
N VAL A 153 -10.25 -6.27 2.23
CA VAL A 153 -11.66 -6.42 2.54
C VAL A 153 -12.05 -5.37 3.58
N PHE A 154 -13.01 -4.51 3.24
CA PHE A 154 -13.40 -3.36 4.08
C PHE A 154 -14.88 -3.38 4.47
N GLY A 155 -15.57 -4.48 4.21
CA GLY A 155 -16.94 -4.69 4.65
C GLY A 155 -17.51 -6.04 4.22
N GLN A 156 -18.78 -6.26 4.56
CA GLN A 156 -19.52 -7.48 4.24
C GLN A 156 -20.95 -7.15 3.83
N VAL A 157 -21.44 -7.83 2.79
CA VAL A 157 -22.83 -7.79 2.37
C VAL A 157 -23.70 -8.44 3.44
N THR A 158 -24.65 -7.69 4.00
CA THR A 158 -25.61 -8.18 4.99
C THR A 158 -26.96 -8.50 4.37
N GLU A 159 -27.34 -7.83 3.28
CA GLU A 159 -28.55 -8.08 2.50
C GLU A 159 -28.28 -7.91 1.00
N GLY A 160 -28.95 -8.69 0.15
CA GLY A 160 -28.83 -8.57 -1.31
C GLY A 160 -27.73 -9.43 -1.95
N MET A 161 -27.22 -10.46 -1.28
CA MET A 161 -26.29 -11.41 -1.92
C MET A 161 -26.92 -12.15 -3.11
N ASP A 162 -28.23 -12.38 -3.11
CA ASP A 162 -28.96 -12.91 -4.24
C ASP A 162 -28.97 -11.93 -5.44
N ILE A 163 -28.92 -10.62 -5.18
CA ILE A 163 -28.75 -9.58 -6.22
C ILE A 163 -27.34 -9.62 -6.79
N VAL A 164 -26.32 -9.78 -5.95
CA VAL A 164 -24.91 -9.94 -6.40
C VAL A 164 -24.77 -11.19 -7.29
N GLU A 165 -25.34 -12.31 -6.87
CA GLU A 165 -25.37 -13.57 -7.66
C GLU A 165 -26.14 -13.40 -8.97
N LYS A 166 -27.28 -12.68 -8.95
CA LYS A 166 -28.05 -12.35 -10.15
C LYS A 166 -27.20 -11.54 -11.15
N ILE A 167 -26.44 -10.54 -10.69
CA ILE A 167 -25.53 -9.75 -11.54
C ILE A 167 -24.43 -10.65 -12.13
N ASN A 168 -23.83 -11.54 -11.33
CA ASN A 168 -22.77 -12.44 -11.80
C ASN A 168 -23.28 -13.50 -12.80
N ALA A 169 -24.58 -13.80 -12.80
CA ALA A 169 -25.24 -14.73 -13.72
C ALA A 169 -25.62 -14.10 -15.08
N LEU A 170 -25.50 -12.78 -15.23
CA LEU A 170 -25.78 -12.08 -16.49
C LEU A 170 -24.81 -12.48 -17.61
N GLU A 171 -25.20 -12.20 -18.85
CA GLU A 171 -24.36 -12.46 -20.01
C GLU A 171 -23.11 -11.57 -19.98
N ILE A 172 -21.95 -12.19 -20.23
CA ILE A 172 -20.68 -11.49 -20.28
C ILE A 172 -20.44 -10.99 -21.69
N TYR A 173 -20.33 -9.67 -21.84
CA TYR A 173 -20.05 -9.01 -23.09
C TYR A 173 -18.61 -8.50 -23.14
N ASN A 174 -17.96 -8.69 -24.29
CA ASN A 174 -16.61 -8.21 -24.54
C ASN A 174 -16.64 -6.93 -25.40
N ALA A 175 -16.46 -5.78 -24.75
CA ALA A 175 -16.37 -4.48 -25.41
C ALA A 175 -14.90 -4.01 -25.65
N GLY A 176 -13.94 -4.93 -25.53
CA GLY A 176 -12.50 -4.64 -25.57
C GLY A 176 -11.97 -4.13 -24.22
N SER A 177 -10.66 -4.23 -24.00
CA SER A 177 -10.02 -3.82 -22.72
C SER A 177 -10.30 -2.35 -22.40
N PRO A 178 -10.67 -1.99 -21.14
CA PRO A 178 -10.75 -2.81 -19.93
C PRO A 178 -12.13 -3.48 -19.67
N PHE A 179 -12.97 -3.57 -20.68
CA PHE A 179 -14.39 -3.93 -20.64
C PHE A 179 -14.68 -5.26 -21.35
N ASP A 180 -13.75 -6.20 -21.28
CA ASP A 180 -13.84 -7.51 -21.93
C ASP A 180 -14.74 -8.51 -21.19
N THR A 181 -15.21 -8.14 -19.99
CA THR A 181 -16.02 -8.98 -19.10
C THR A 181 -17.21 -8.24 -18.46
N ILE A 182 -17.86 -7.32 -19.18
CA ILE A 182 -18.99 -6.56 -18.62
C ILE A 182 -20.22 -7.48 -18.49
N PRO A 183 -20.90 -7.54 -17.32
CA PRO A 183 -22.23 -8.14 -17.22
C PRO A 183 -23.29 -7.22 -17.82
N LEU A 184 -24.01 -7.69 -18.84
CA LEU A 184 -25.13 -6.96 -19.45
C LEU A 184 -26.45 -7.72 -19.29
N ASP A 185 -27.54 -6.99 -19.10
CA ASP A 185 -28.89 -7.51 -18.96
C ASP A 185 -29.71 -7.30 -20.24
N ASN A 186 -30.44 -8.33 -20.67
CA ASN A 186 -31.37 -8.29 -21.81
C ASN A 186 -30.79 -7.72 -23.12
N VAL A 187 -29.55 -8.04 -23.48
CA VAL A 187 -28.94 -7.62 -24.76
C VAL A 187 -29.64 -8.33 -25.93
N PRO A 188 -30.20 -7.61 -26.92
CA PRO A 188 -30.72 -8.22 -28.13
C PRO A 188 -29.64 -8.90 -28.97
N ASP A 189 -29.96 -10.03 -29.62
CA ASP A 189 -29.05 -10.76 -30.51
C ASP A 189 -28.47 -9.89 -31.65
N ASP A 190 -29.18 -8.84 -32.04
CA ASP A 190 -28.82 -7.90 -33.12
C ASP A 190 -28.28 -6.55 -32.61
N ALA A 191 -27.98 -6.44 -31.30
CA ALA A 191 -27.39 -5.24 -30.72
C ALA A 191 -26.02 -4.94 -31.34
N ASN A 192 -25.87 -3.72 -31.86
CA ASN A 192 -24.62 -3.25 -32.48
C ASN A 192 -23.84 -2.26 -31.58
N SER A 193 -24.39 -1.91 -30.41
CA SER A 193 -23.78 -1.03 -29.41
C SER A 193 -24.31 -1.33 -28.02
N ILE A 194 -23.50 -1.03 -27.00
CA ILE A 194 -23.94 -1.00 -25.60
C ILE A 194 -24.78 0.26 -25.40
N GLU A 195 -25.97 0.07 -24.83
CA GLU A 195 -26.91 1.12 -24.48
C GLU A 195 -27.20 1.09 -22.97
N THR A 196 -27.69 2.21 -22.43
CA THR A 196 -27.94 2.38 -20.98
C THR A 196 -28.84 1.28 -20.40
N GLU A 197 -29.82 0.81 -21.16
CA GLU A 197 -30.80 -0.19 -20.70
C GLU A 197 -30.20 -1.59 -20.47
N TYR A 198 -29.03 -1.89 -21.05
CA TYR A 198 -28.35 -3.18 -20.87
C TYR A 198 -27.39 -3.19 -19.69
N LEU A 199 -27.02 -2.01 -19.17
CA LEU A 199 -26.01 -1.89 -18.14
C LEU A 199 -26.58 -2.20 -16.75
N VAL A 200 -25.76 -2.82 -15.90
CA VAL A 200 -26.02 -2.85 -14.45
C VAL A 200 -25.46 -1.58 -13.85
N ILE A 201 -26.36 -0.64 -13.56
CA ILE A 201 -26.03 0.71 -13.10
C ILE A 201 -26.27 0.80 -11.59
N ILE A 202 -25.30 1.35 -10.89
CA ILE A 202 -25.42 1.86 -9.52
C ILE A 202 -25.97 3.29 -9.64
N SER A 203 -27.20 3.48 -9.21
CA SER A 203 -27.84 4.79 -9.31
C SER A 203 -27.38 5.74 -8.21
N ASP A 204 -27.01 5.19 -7.05
CA ASP A 204 -26.77 5.91 -5.80
C ASP A 204 -26.19 4.92 -4.75
N ILE A 205 -25.36 5.40 -3.83
CA ILE A 205 -24.93 4.65 -2.64
C ILE A 205 -25.30 5.49 -1.41
N GLU A 206 -26.31 5.06 -0.66
CA GLU A 206 -26.76 5.80 0.52
C GLU A 206 -26.06 5.30 1.78
N VAL A 207 -25.57 6.23 2.59
CA VAL A 207 -25.20 5.96 3.98
C VAL A 207 -26.47 5.92 4.83
N LEU A 208 -26.76 4.78 5.47
CA LEU A 208 -28.01 4.55 6.23
C LEU A 208 -27.93 4.87 7.74
N ASP A 209 -26.83 5.44 8.23
CA ASP A 209 -26.40 5.54 9.65
C ASP A 209 -27.47 5.65 10.78
N SER A 210 -27.18 5.07 11.97
CA SER A 210 -27.23 5.79 13.27
C SER A 210 -26.95 4.97 14.56
N ALA A 211 -25.94 4.07 14.65
CA ALA A 211 -25.64 3.36 15.93
C ALA A 211 -24.16 2.99 16.20
N GLU A 212 -23.85 2.74 17.48
CA GLU A 212 -22.58 2.23 18.04
C GLU A 212 -22.28 0.83 17.46
N ASP A 213 -21.13 0.67 16.80
CA ASP A 213 -20.59 -0.56 16.16
C ASP A 213 -21.62 -1.53 15.53
N THR A 214 -21.96 -1.31 14.26
CA THR A 214 -22.86 -2.21 13.53
C THR A 214 -22.20 -3.51 13.12
N ALA A 215 -20.86 -3.64 13.21
CA ALA A 215 -20.11 -4.82 12.80
C ALA A 215 -19.89 -5.82 13.94
N ASP A 216 -20.28 -5.50 15.18
CA ASP A 216 -20.08 -6.35 16.37
C ASP A 216 -20.58 -7.81 16.22
N ASP A 217 -21.70 -8.00 15.52
CA ASP A 217 -22.28 -9.32 15.28
C ASP A 217 -21.65 -10.05 14.07
N LEU A 218 -20.81 -9.37 13.29
CA LEU A 218 -20.09 -9.96 12.17
C LEU A 218 -18.83 -10.67 12.65
N GLN A 219 -18.49 -11.76 11.97
CA GLN A 219 -17.31 -12.57 12.27
C GLN A 219 -16.49 -12.74 10.99
N PRO A 220 -15.83 -11.66 10.50
CA PRO A 220 -15.01 -11.73 9.31
C PRO A 220 -13.86 -12.72 9.51
N VAL A 221 -13.53 -13.44 8.44
CA VAL A 221 -12.43 -14.41 8.44
C VAL A 221 -11.11 -13.64 8.36
N ALA A 222 -10.18 -13.87 9.28
CA ALA A 222 -8.88 -13.22 9.24
C ALA A 222 -8.03 -13.75 8.07
N ASN A 223 -7.33 -12.84 7.36
CA ASN A 223 -6.33 -13.23 6.36
C ASN A 223 -5.08 -13.74 7.07
N THR A 224 -5.01 -15.06 7.25
CA THR A 224 -3.86 -15.72 7.87
C THR A 224 -2.82 -16.20 6.86
N LEU A 225 -3.14 -16.22 5.57
CA LEU A 225 -2.28 -16.75 4.52
C LEU A 225 -1.05 -15.85 4.28
N ILE A 226 -1.22 -14.54 4.42
CA ILE A 226 -0.15 -13.56 4.15
C ILE A 226 0.88 -13.45 5.30
N TYR A 227 0.67 -14.08 6.46
CA TYR A 227 1.65 -14.05 7.57
C TYR A 227 3.01 -14.59 7.13
N GLN A 228 3.02 -15.76 6.49
CA GLN A 228 4.27 -16.42 6.10
C GLN A 228 5.00 -15.60 5.04
N GLU A 229 4.29 -15.02 4.08
CA GLU A 229 4.90 -14.16 3.05
C GLU A 229 5.59 -12.94 3.67
N ASN A 230 5.00 -12.30 4.68
CA ASN A 230 5.62 -11.18 5.38
C ASN A 230 6.85 -11.62 6.20
N ILE A 231 6.79 -12.79 6.86
CA ILE A 231 7.94 -13.35 7.60
C ILE A 231 9.07 -13.71 6.65
N ASP A 232 8.78 -14.40 5.54
CA ASP A 232 9.77 -14.75 4.51
C ASP A 232 10.44 -13.49 3.95
N THR A 233 9.66 -12.42 3.77
CA THR A 233 10.18 -11.13 3.31
C THR A 233 11.13 -10.49 4.33
N ILE A 234 10.87 -10.64 5.63
CA ILE A 234 11.80 -10.18 6.68
C ILE A 234 13.08 -11.01 6.66
N GLU A 235 12.98 -12.34 6.55
CA GLU A 235 14.13 -13.25 6.45
C GLU A 235 15.02 -12.94 5.24
N ASP A 236 14.40 -12.70 4.07
CA ASP A 236 15.10 -12.23 2.87
C ASP A 236 15.83 -10.90 3.11
N GLY A 237 15.23 -10.00 3.90
CA GLY A 237 15.84 -8.73 4.33
C GLY A 237 17.11 -8.92 5.14
N ILE A 238 17.08 -9.83 6.11
CA ILE A 238 18.25 -10.15 6.93
C ILE A 238 19.37 -10.73 6.07
N ALA A 239 19.06 -11.70 5.19
CA ALA A 239 20.06 -12.29 4.30
C ALA A 239 20.72 -11.24 3.37
N ALA A 240 19.95 -10.25 2.92
CA ALA A 240 20.47 -9.14 2.13
C ALA A 240 21.38 -8.21 2.96
N ILE A 241 21.04 -7.95 4.22
CA ILE A 241 21.89 -7.21 5.16
C ILE A 241 23.21 -7.93 5.39
N GLU A 242 23.19 -9.23 5.68
CA GLU A 242 24.40 -10.04 5.90
C GLU A 242 25.37 -9.94 4.72
N THR A 243 24.84 -10.00 3.49
CA THR A 243 25.64 -9.85 2.26
C THR A 243 26.29 -8.45 2.15
N LEU A 244 25.55 -7.40 2.53
CA LEU A 244 26.07 -6.02 2.52
C LEU A 244 27.15 -5.80 3.59
N ILE A 245 27.00 -6.45 4.75
CA ILE A 245 28.00 -6.42 5.82
C ILE A 245 29.29 -7.11 5.36
N GLU A 246 29.20 -8.34 4.83
CA GLU A 246 30.38 -9.06 4.31
C GLU A 246 31.11 -8.24 3.22
N THR A 247 30.35 -7.61 2.32
CA THR A 247 30.93 -6.71 1.30
C THR A 247 31.63 -5.51 1.93
N SER A 248 31.04 -4.94 2.99
CA SER A 248 31.56 -3.78 3.70
C SER A 248 32.84 -4.10 4.49
N GLU A 249 32.92 -5.28 5.09
CA GLU A 249 34.13 -5.78 5.76
C GLU A 249 35.28 -5.97 4.76
N ASN A 250 34.98 -6.52 3.59
CA ASN A 250 35.96 -6.64 2.50
C ASN A 250 36.46 -5.24 2.04
N ASN A 251 35.56 -4.26 1.94
CA ASN A 251 35.94 -2.88 1.62
C ASN A 251 36.87 -2.27 2.68
N LEU A 252 36.66 -2.56 3.97
CA LEU A 252 37.59 -2.14 5.02
C LEU A 252 38.99 -2.74 4.82
N ALA A 253 39.10 -4.03 4.48
CA ALA A 253 40.38 -4.67 4.23
C ALA A 253 41.14 -4.03 3.05
N LEU A 254 40.42 -3.69 1.97
CA LEU A 254 40.96 -2.95 0.83
C LEU A 254 41.40 -1.54 1.23
N ALA A 255 40.58 -0.82 2.02
CA ALA A 255 40.91 0.53 2.48
C ALA A 255 42.17 0.54 3.37
N LYS A 256 42.35 -0.45 4.24
CA LYS A 256 43.59 -0.63 5.04
C LYS A 256 44.82 -0.89 4.17
N THR A 257 44.66 -1.64 3.08
CA THR A 257 45.72 -1.83 2.08
C THR A 257 46.07 -0.51 1.39
N ALA A 258 45.06 0.25 0.97
CA ALA A 258 45.24 1.56 0.35
C ALA A 258 45.88 2.57 1.31
N GLN A 259 45.50 2.56 2.60
CA GLN A 259 46.10 3.38 3.65
C GLN A 259 47.61 3.13 3.76
N THR A 260 48.03 1.86 3.79
CA THR A 260 49.45 1.50 3.83
C THR A 260 50.21 2.01 2.60
N ALA A 261 49.61 1.87 1.41
CA ALA A 261 50.20 2.36 0.17
C ALA A 261 50.28 3.89 0.11
N ALA A 262 49.25 4.60 0.60
CA ALA A 262 49.19 6.05 0.65
C ALA A 262 50.25 6.63 1.61
N ALA A 263 50.43 6.02 2.78
CA ALA A 263 51.46 6.41 3.75
C ALA A 263 52.89 6.24 3.20
N ALA A 264 53.11 5.28 2.29
CA ALA A 264 54.38 5.12 1.60
C ALA A 264 54.64 6.19 0.52
N ILE A 265 53.63 6.96 0.12
CA ILE A 265 53.74 8.05 -0.86
C ILE A 265 54.04 9.38 -0.16
N SER A 266 53.22 9.75 0.84
CA SER A 266 53.44 10.93 1.68
C SER A 266 52.60 10.87 2.96
N ASP A 267 53.00 11.65 3.98
CA ASP A 267 52.26 11.76 5.24
C ASP A 267 50.82 12.25 5.01
N GLU A 268 50.62 13.30 4.22
CA GLU A 268 49.30 13.87 3.90
C GLU A 268 48.35 12.85 3.25
N LYS A 269 48.87 12.02 2.33
CA LYS A 269 48.10 10.95 1.69
C LYS A 269 47.79 9.83 2.69
N GLY A 270 48.76 9.47 3.53
CA GLY A 270 48.56 8.53 4.64
C GLY A 270 47.47 8.99 5.61
N GLU A 271 47.46 10.27 5.99
CA GLU A 271 46.44 10.87 6.86
C GLU A 271 45.05 10.84 6.20
N THR A 272 44.97 11.20 4.91
CA THR A 272 43.71 11.16 4.14
C THR A 272 43.10 9.76 4.12
N ALA A 273 43.91 8.75 3.79
CA ALA A 273 43.44 7.37 3.76
C ALA A 273 43.12 6.83 5.16
N SER A 274 43.87 7.26 6.19
CA SER A 274 43.59 6.90 7.59
C SER A 274 42.25 7.44 8.06
N ALA A 275 41.94 8.70 7.74
CA ALA A 275 40.64 9.29 8.07
C ALA A 275 39.47 8.57 7.36
N ALA A 276 39.69 8.10 6.13
CA ALA A 276 38.72 7.29 5.41
C ALA A 276 38.50 5.93 6.08
N VAL A 277 39.57 5.22 6.47
CA VAL A 277 39.48 3.94 7.21
C VAL A 277 38.69 4.10 8.51
N VAL A 278 38.96 5.15 9.30
CA VAL A 278 38.22 5.41 10.55
C VAL A 278 36.72 5.57 10.29
N LYS A 279 36.33 6.27 9.22
CA LYS A 279 34.92 6.41 8.85
C LYS A 279 34.27 5.09 8.42
N ILE A 280 35.02 4.22 7.74
CA ILE A 280 34.55 2.88 7.39
C ILE A 280 34.32 2.06 8.67
N GLU A 281 35.25 2.09 9.62
CA GLU A 281 35.12 1.36 10.89
C GLU A 281 33.91 1.83 11.71
N VAL A 282 33.63 3.14 11.71
CA VAL A 282 32.42 3.69 12.34
C VAL A 282 31.15 3.20 11.65
N ALA A 283 31.11 3.24 10.32
CA ALA A 283 29.95 2.77 9.55
C ALA A 283 29.72 1.26 9.73
N LEU A 284 30.78 0.45 9.79
CA LEU A 284 30.66 -0.99 10.09
C LEU A 284 30.06 -1.23 11.49
N SER A 285 30.48 -0.48 12.51
CA SER A 285 29.87 -0.59 13.83
C SER A 285 28.38 -0.20 13.83
N ALA A 286 27.96 0.72 12.97
CA ALA A 286 26.55 1.04 12.77
C ALA A 286 25.81 -0.12 12.08
N LEU A 287 26.44 -0.76 11.08
CA LEU A 287 25.88 -1.94 10.42
C LEU A 287 25.64 -3.11 11.38
N ASP A 288 26.57 -3.39 12.31
CA ASP A 288 26.38 -4.44 13.33
C ASP A 288 25.13 -4.18 14.21
N THR A 289 24.90 -2.90 14.54
CA THR A 289 23.73 -2.48 15.32
C THR A 289 22.45 -2.68 14.52
N LEU A 290 22.46 -2.37 13.23
CA LEU A 290 21.32 -2.54 12.34
C LEU A 290 21.02 -4.01 12.03
N GLN A 291 22.04 -4.87 11.97
CA GLN A 291 21.85 -6.32 11.88
C GLN A 291 21.11 -6.86 13.11
N THR A 292 21.54 -6.45 14.31
CA THR A 292 20.86 -6.85 15.55
C THR A 292 19.39 -6.40 15.54
N LYS A 293 19.14 -5.15 15.12
CA LYS A 293 17.76 -4.63 14.98
C LYS A 293 16.93 -5.48 14.00
N ALA A 294 17.50 -5.90 12.88
CA ALA A 294 16.82 -6.75 11.91
C ALA A 294 16.47 -8.14 12.49
N GLU A 295 17.39 -8.75 13.24
CA GLU A 295 17.16 -10.03 13.93
C GLU A 295 16.07 -9.93 15.01
N ASP A 296 16.04 -8.82 15.76
CA ASP A 296 14.99 -8.52 16.73
C ASP A 296 13.62 -8.39 16.04
N ILE A 297 13.54 -7.68 14.91
CA ILE A 297 12.31 -7.55 14.11
C ILE A 297 11.77 -8.93 13.68
N LEU A 298 12.64 -9.84 13.21
CA LEU A 298 12.22 -11.20 12.85
C LEU A 298 11.71 -11.98 14.06
N THR A 299 12.37 -11.83 15.19
CA THR A 299 11.96 -12.48 16.44
C THR A 299 10.59 -12.00 16.88
N ASP A 300 10.36 -10.68 16.86
CA ASP A 300 9.09 -10.07 17.21
C ASP A 300 7.98 -10.48 16.23
N ALA A 301 8.24 -10.51 14.93
CA ALA A 301 7.27 -10.98 13.94
C ALA A 301 6.85 -12.45 14.16
N LYS A 302 7.80 -13.35 14.45
CA LYS A 302 7.52 -14.77 14.75
C LYS A 302 6.74 -14.93 16.06
N ASN A 303 7.07 -14.12 17.07
CA ASN A 303 6.33 -14.10 18.33
C ASN A 303 4.91 -13.56 18.12
N GLY A 304 4.72 -12.49 17.35
CA GLY A 304 3.43 -11.91 17.02
C GLY A 304 2.51 -12.92 16.34
N GLN A 305 3.02 -13.65 15.35
CA GLN A 305 2.27 -14.75 14.71
C GLN A 305 1.88 -15.83 15.74
N THR A 306 2.81 -16.24 16.61
CA THR A 306 2.55 -17.26 17.64
C THR A 306 1.52 -16.80 18.67
N ASN A 307 1.52 -15.50 18.99
CA ASN A 307 0.61 -14.88 19.94
C ASN A 307 -0.78 -14.55 19.34
N GLY A 308 -0.96 -14.76 18.03
CA GLY A 308 -2.20 -14.44 17.33
C GLY A 308 -2.42 -12.93 17.17
N GLU A 309 -1.36 -12.15 17.11
CA GLU A 309 -1.44 -10.74 16.71
C GLU A 309 -1.93 -10.61 15.28
N SER A 310 -2.56 -9.50 14.95
CA SER A 310 -3.13 -9.27 13.62
C SER A 310 -2.08 -9.27 12.52
N VAL A 311 -2.50 -9.53 11.29
CA VAL A 311 -1.58 -9.49 10.15
C VAL A 311 -1.05 -8.09 9.85
N LEU A 312 -1.80 -7.05 10.23
CA LEU A 312 -1.35 -5.66 10.14
C LEU A 312 -0.14 -5.43 11.06
N THR A 313 -0.07 -6.11 12.20
CA THR A 313 1.09 -6.06 13.10
C THR A 313 2.32 -6.71 12.46
N ILE A 314 2.13 -7.83 11.75
CA ILE A 314 3.23 -8.50 11.04
C ILE A 314 3.72 -7.66 9.86
N ILE A 315 2.80 -7.00 9.15
CA ILE A 315 3.11 -6.03 8.09
C ILE A 315 3.91 -4.84 8.64
N ASP A 316 3.59 -4.36 9.85
CA ASP A 316 4.37 -3.29 10.50
C ASP A 316 5.82 -3.74 10.75
N TYR A 317 6.05 -4.95 11.26
CA TYR A 317 7.41 -5.51 11.39
C TYR A 317 8.12 -5.61 10.04
N ARG A 318 7.43 -6.03 8.97
CA ARG A 318 8.00 -6.04 7.61
C ARG A 318 8.39 -4.61 7.18
N ASN A 319 7.56 -3.61 7.43
CA ASN A 319 7.87 -2.22 7.09
C ASN A 319 9.08 -1.68 7.89
N GLN A 320 9.17 -2.01 9.19
CA GLN A 320 10.35 -1.70 10.00
C GLN A 320 11.63 -2.37 9.44
N MET A 321 11.51 -3.57 8.87
CA MET A 321 12.61 -4.25 8.19
C MET A 321 13.04 -3.49 6.93
N VAL A 322 12.08 -3.00 6.12
CA VAL A 322 12.38 -2.15 4.95
C VAL A 322 13.16 -0.91 5.36
N ASP A 323 12.72 -0.21 6.39
CA ASP A 323 13.39 1.01 6.88
C ASP A 323 14.81 0.70 7.37
N THR A 324 14.95 -0.39 8.14
CA THR A 324 16.26 -0.85 8.63
C THR A 324 17.20 -1.21 7.48
N TYR A 325 16.69 -1.83 6.41
CA TYR A 325 17.48 -2.09 5.21
C TYR A 325 17.92 -0.81 4.49
N GLN A 326 17.08 0.24 4.45
CA GLN A 326 17.49 1.54 3.87
C GLN A 326 18.61 2.20 4.67
N GLU A 327 18.57 2.11 6.00
CA GLU A 327 19.65 2.59 6.87
C GLU A 327 20.95 1.82 6.61
N VAL A 328 20.89 0.48 6.53
CA VAL A 328 22.05 -0.36 6.17
C VAL A 328 22.65 0.06 4.84
N LEU A 329 21.79 0.33 3.87
CA LEU A 329 22.21 0.72 2.54
C LEU A 329 22.93 2.09 2.51
N SER A 330 22.46 3.04 3.32
CA SER A 330 23.12 4.33 3.51
C SER A 330 24.55 4.16 4.07
N GLU A 331 24.71 3.30 5.07
CA GLU A 331 26.02 3.01 5.68
C GLU A 331 26.95 2.27 4.70
N ALA A 332 26.47 1.24 4.01
CA ALA A 332 27.24 0.52 2.99
C ALA A 332 27.69 1.44 1.84
N THR A 333 26.86 2.43 1.48
CA THR A 333 27.20 3.47 0.50
C THR A 333 28.31 4.40 1.03
N THR A 334 28.22 4.79 2.30
CA THR A 334 29.28 5.56 2.97
C THR A 334 30.61 4.82 2.94
N ILE A 335 30.60 3.52 3.27
CA ILE A 335 31.79 2.67 3.25
C ILE A 335 32.43 2.63 1.86
N SER A 336 31.61 2.38 0.83
CA SER A 336 32.07 2.34 -0.56
C SER A 336 32.67 3.68 -1.02
N SER A 337 32.08 4.79 -0.59
CA SER A 337 32.59 6.14 -0.86
C SER A 337 33.95 6.39 -0.18
N GLN A 338 34.10 5.98 1.09
CA GLN A 338 35.36 6.12 1.82
C GLN A 338 36.47 5.22 1.28
N LEU A 339 36.15 4.01 0.80
CA LEU A 339 37.12 3.16 0.11
C LEU A 339 37.70 3.88 -1.12
N SER A 340 36.86 4.50 -1.94
CA SER A 340 37.31 5.28 -3.11
C SER A 340 38.25 6.43 -2.74
N ILE A 341 38.02 7.09 -1.59
CA ILE A 341 38.92 8.12 -1.06
C ILE A 341 40.27 7.52 -0.68
N ALA A 342 40.28 6.41 0.06
CA ALA A 342 41.51 5.72 0.47
C ALA A 342 42.32 5.26 -0.76
N GLU A 343 41.66 4.65 -1.75
CA GLU A 343 42.30 4.21 -3.00
C GLU A 343 42.84 5.38 -3.82
N SER A 344 42.12 6.52 -3.84
CA SER A 344 42.57 7.72 -4.54
C SER A 344 43.80 8.34 -3.88
N ALA A 345 43.87 8.36 -2.54
CA ALA A 345 45.05 8.78 -1.81
C ALA A 345 46.27 7.88 -2.10
N ALA A 346 46.04 6.58 -2.36
CA ALA A 346 47.08 5.63 -2.73
C ALA A 346 47.63 5.80 -4.17
N LYS A 347 47.10 6.71 -5.00
CA LYS A 347 47.59 6.94 -6.37
C LYS A 347 48.84 7.81 -6.39
N LYS A 348 49.82 7.44 -7.23
CA LYS A 348 51.01 8.26 -7.53
C LYS A 348 50.65 9.31 -8.59
N GLU A 349 51.20 10.52 -8.47
CA GLU A 349 50.84 11.68 -9.32
C GLU A 349 51.09 11.48 -10.83
N SER A 350 51.93 10.50 -11.22
CA SER A 350 52.24 10.19 -12.63
C SER A 350 51.50 8.98 -13.22
N SER A 351 50.68 8.25 -12.45
CA SER A 351 49.95 7.09 -12.95
C SER A 351 48.56 7.47 -13.44
N GLY A 352 48.43 7.81 -14.73
CA GLY A 352 47.17 8.07 -15.44
C GLY A 352 46.29 6.83 -15.65
N GLY A 353 46.14 5.97 -14.64
CA GLY A 353 45.30 4.78 -14.68
C GLY A 353 43.93 5.04 -14.04
N SER A 354 42.88 5.05 -14.86
CA SER A 354 41.49 5.02 -14.39
C SER A 354 41.17 3.63 -13.83
N PHE A 355 40.99 3.51 -12.51
CA PHE A 355 40.21 2.41 -11.95
C PHE A 355 38.74 2.82 -12.02
N SER A 356 38.03 2.25 -13.00
CA SER A 356 36.61 2.47 -13.22
C SER A 356 35.80 1.38 -12.51
N PHE A 357 35.00 1.84 -11.54
CA PHE A 357 33.68 1.35 -11.12
C PHE A 357 33.54 -0.03 -10.47
N GLY A 358 33.63 -0.04 -9.12
CA GLY A 358 32.94 -1.00 -8.25
C GLY A 358 31.51 -0.57 -7.85
N PHE A 359 31.00 0.54 -8.40
CA PHE A 359 29.70 1.13 -8.02
C PHE A 359 28.47 0.35 -8.54
N ILE A 360 28.66 -0.68 -9.37
CA ILE A 360 27.57 -1.29 -10.16
C ILE A 360 26.94 -2.53 -9.49
N LEU A 361 27.67 -3.27 -8.65
CA LEU A 361 27.11 -4.51 -8.07
C LEU A 361 26.12 -4.28 -6.93
N ALA A 362 26.37 -3.31 -6.05
CA ALA A 362 25.41 -2.94 -4.99
C ALA A 362 24.09 -2.46 -5.60
N ALA A 363 24.15 -1.64 -6.66
CA ALA A 363 22.99 -1.07 -7.36
C ALA A 363 22.05 -2.13 -8.00
N LEU A 364 22.56 -3.31 -8.36
CA LEU A 364 21.76 -4.39 -8.97
C LEU A 364 21.03 -5.24 -7.92
N GLY A 365 21.63 -5.48 -6.75
CA GLY A 365 20.92 -6.06 -5.59
C GLY A 365 19.84 -5.12 -5.03
N LEU A 366 20.13 -3.82 -5.02
CA LEU A 366 19.21 -2.71 -4.66
C LEU A 366 17.87 -2.76 -5.41
N LEU A 367 17.90 -3.00 -6.72
CA LEU A 367 16.72 -3.03 -7.59
C LEU A 367 15.88 -4.29 -7.40
N GLY A 368 16.51 -5.42 -7.10
CA GLY A 368 15.83 -6.69 -6.84
C GLY A 368 15.07 -6.68 -5.52
N PHE A 369 15.69 -6.14 -4.47
CA PHE A 369 15.07 -6.00 -3.16
C PHE A 369 13.93 -4.97 -3.21
N ARG A 370 14.18 -3.73 -3.68
CA ARG A 370 13.13 -2.69 -3.76
C ARG A 370 11.91 -3.08 -4.62
N LYS A 371 12.08 -3.95 -5.62
CA LYS A 371 10.98 -4.47 -6.45
C LYS A 371 10.19 -5.62 -5.80
N LYS A 372 10.71 -6.22 -4.73
CA LYS A 372 9.94 -7.14 -3.86
C LYS A 372 9.09 -6.39 -2.83
N PHE A 373 9.44 -5.13 -2.49
CA PHE A 373 8.78 -4.33 -1.45
C PHE A 373 7.85 -3.22 -1.97
N ASN A 374 7.91 -2.90 -3.26
CA ASN A 374 7.00 -1.99 -3.97
C ASN A 374 6.23 -2.79 -5.02
#